data_AF-A0A8S3K199-F1
#
_entry.id   AF-A0A8S3K199-F1
#
_cell.length_a   1.000
_cell.length_b   1.000
_cell.length_c   1.000
_cell.angle_alpha   90.00
_cell.angle_beta   90.00
_cell.angle_gamma   90.00
#
_symmetry.space_group_name_H-M   'P 1'
#
loop_
_entity.id
_entity.type
_entity.pdbx_description
1 polymer ?
#
loop_
_entity_poly.entity_id
_entity_poly.type
_entity_poly.pdbx_seq_one_letter_code
_entity_poly.pdbx_strand_id
1 'polypeptide(L)'
;KILALVNTLKRPKRKPMKEYYEDNEEELAISPIDPLSPKPEGGISVPSCGEQLIVSSQWPKTFLVALQQHASQQPRANAITILDEQTKPSQTLTFREYMKYFQKRRWK
;
A
#
# COMPACT_ATOMS: atom_id res chain seq x y z
N LYS A 1 -2.89 -28.59 -68.03
CA LYS A 1 -3.43 -28.03 -66.75
C LYS A 1 -2.66 -28.52 -65.51
N ILE A 2 -2.16 -29.77 -65.46
CA ILE A 2 -1.39 -30.29 -64.31
C ILE A 2 -0.04 -29.56 -64.12
N LEU A 3 0.64 -29.18 -65.22
CA LEU A 3 1.90 -28.41 -65.18
C LEU A 3 1.78 -27.05 -64.46
N ALA A 4 0.61 -26.41 -64.45
CA ALA A 4 0.39 -25.15 -63.74
C ALA A 4 0.32 -25.33 -62.22
N LEU A 5 -0.22 -26.47 -61.76
CA LEU A 5 -0.32 -26.81 -60.32
C LEU A 5 1.05 -27.15 -59.72
N VAL A 6 1.93 -27.78 -60.50
CA VAL A 6 3.29 -28.13 -60.05
C VAL A 6 4.13 -26.87 -59.80
N ASN A 7 3.87 -25.78 -60.53
CA ASN A 7 4.54 -24.50 -60.32
C ASN A 7 4.10 -23.76 -59.05
N THR A 8 2.88 -24.00 -58.56
CA THR A 8 2.33 -23.36 -57.35
C THR A 8 2.52 -24.21 -56.09
N LEU A 9 2.88 -25.49 -56.23
CA LEU A 9 3.26 -26.39 -55.13
C LEU A 9 4.74 -26.25 -54.70
N LYS A 10 5.40 -25.14 -55.04
CA LYS A 10 6.70 -24.81 -54.48
C LYS A 10 6.51 -24.31 -53.05
N ARG A 11 7.08 -25.04 -52.09
CA ARG A 11 7.08 -24.66 -50.67
C ARG A 11 7.58 -23.21 -50.56
N PRO A 12 6.83 -22.29 -49.91
CA PRO A 12 7.26 -20.90 -49.80
C PRO A 12 8.63 -20.87 -49.14
N LYS A 13 9.58 -20.19 -49.76
CA LYS A 13 10.92 -20.03 -49.18
C LYS A 13 10.76 -19.25 -47.88
N ARG A 14 11.06 -19.90 -46.74
CA ARG A 14 11.22 -19.18 -45.47
C ARG A 14 12.40 -18.23 -45.64
N LYS A 15 12.20 -16.95 -45.32
CA LYS A 15 13.30 -15.98 -45.30
C LYS A 15 14.39 -16.46 -44.32
N PRO A 16 15.67 -16.22 -44.60
CA PRO A 16 16.75 -16.65 -43.72
C PRO A 16 16.60 -16.00 -42.35
N MET A 17 16.98 -16.73 -41.31
CA MET A 17 16.67 -16.43 -39.91
C MET A 17 17.15 -15.05 -39.42
N LYS A 18 18.13 -14.45 -40.10
CA LYS A 18 18.73 -13.16 -39.71
C LYS A 18 17.79 -11.97 -39.93
N GLU A 19 16.97 -12.00 -40.98
CA GLU A 19 15.97 -10.96 -41.28
C GLU A 19 14.74 -11.02 -40.36
N TYR A 20 14.59 -12.10 -39.57
CA TYR A 20 13.51 -12.20 -38.56
C TYR A 20 13.88 -11.53 -37.23
N TYR A 21 15.15 -11.19 -37.02
CA TYR A 21 15.67 -10.57 -35.79
C TYR A 21 16.27 -9.18 -36.04
N GLU A 22 16.16 -8.66 -37.26
CA GLU A 22 16.26 -7.22 -37.45
C GLU A 22 14.99 -6.61 -36.86
N ASP A 23 15.14 -5.87 -35.75
CA ASP A 23 14.10 -4.97 -35.27
C ASP A 23 13.78 -4.04 -36.44
N ASN A 24 12.65 -4.26 -37.11
CA ASN A 24 12.16 -3.29 -38.06
C ASN A 24 11.84 -2.04 -37.24
N GLU A 25 12.71 -1.04 -37.28
CA GLU A 25 12.49 0.27 -36.65
C GLU A 25 11.16 0.91 -37.14
N GLU A 26 10.62 0.44 -38.26
CA GLU A 26 9.32 0.79 -38.81
C GLU A 26 8.12 0.24 -38.01
N GLU A 27 8.27 -0.81 -37.19
CA GLU A 27 7.19 -1.28 -36.29
C GLU A 27 7.07 -0.41 -35.02
N LEU A 28 8.11 0.36 -34.72
CA LEU A 28 8.11 1.47 -33.74
C LEU A 28 7.65 2.79 -34.37
N ALA A 29 7.25 2.81 -35.65
CA ALA A 29 6.61 3.98 -36.23
C ALA A 29 5.24 4.16 -35.57
N ILE A 30 5.21 5.04 -34.58
CA ILE A 30 4.06 5.55 -33.85
C ILE A 30 2.90 5.69 -34.84
N SER A 31 1.89 4.82 -34.77
CA SER A 31 0.68 4.95 -35.55
C SER A 31 0.19 6.39 -35.41
N PRO A 32 -0.11 7.11 -36.51
CA PRO A 32 -0.51 8.51 -36.43
C PRO A 32 -1.72 8.61 -35.50
N ILE A 33 -1.52 9.26 -34.35
CA ILE A 33 -2.55 9.44 -33.33
C ILE A 33 -3.65 10.27 -34.00
N ASP A 34 -4.81 9.66 -34.20
CA ASP A 34 -5.96 10.30 -34.82
C ASP A 34 -6.25 11.63 -34.08
N PRO A 35 -6.22 12.79 -34.75
CA PRO A 35 -6.42 14.09 -34.12
C PRO A 35 -7.82 14.26 -33.51
N LEU A 36 -8.77 13.38 -33.84
CA LEU A 36 -10.12 13.34 -33.25
C LEU A 36 -10.20 12.41 -32.02
N SER A 37 -9.11 11.75 -31.64
CA SER A 37 -9.10 10.88 -30.46
C SER A 37 -9.47 11.71 -29.21
N PRO A 38 -10.46 11.27 -28.40
CA PRO A 38 -10.88 12.03 -27.24
C PRO A 38 -9.70 12.22 -26.30
N LYS A 39 -9.27 13.47 -26.14
CA LYS A 39 -8.29 13.83 -25.14
C LYS A 39 -8.88 13.47 -23.78
N PRO A 40 -8.10 12.96 -22.82
CA PRO A 40 -8.58 12.78 -21.46
C PRO A 40 -8.97 14.15 -20.90
N GLU A 41 -10.26 14.50 -20.98
CA GLU A 41 -10.82 15.69 -20.34
C GLU A 41 -10.97 15.40 -18.85
N GLY A 42 -9.92 15.74 -18.12
CA GLY A 42 -9.90 15.69 -16.67
C GLY A 42 -8.57 16.24 -16.21
N GLY A 43 -8.60 17.38 -15.51
CA GLY A 43 -7.41 17.90 -14.85
C GLY A 43 -6.84 16.81 -13.93
N ILE A 44 -5.51 16.65 -13.95
CA ILE A 44 -4.79 15.70 -13.11
C ILE A 44 -5.22 15.98 -11.66
N SER A 45 -5.82 15.00 -10.99
CA SER A 45 -6.20 15.16 -9.59
C SER A 45 -4.92 15.27 -8.75
N VAL A 46 -4.65 16.47 -8.25
CA VAL A 46 -3.53 16.69 -7.34
C VAL A 46 -3.98 16.28 -5.95
N PRO A 47 -3.26 15.36 -5.26
CA PRO A 47 -3.60 15.02 -3.89
C PRO A 47 -3.47 16.29 -3.02
N SER A 48 -4.50 16.59 -2.23
CA SER A 48 -4.43 17.65 -1.24
C SER A 48 -3.45 17.24 -0.14
N CYS A 49 -2.28 17.89 -0.11
CA CYS A 49 -1.35 17.75 1.01
C CYS A 49 -1.89 18.56 2.19
N GLY A 50 -2.23 17.89 3.29
CA GLY A 50 -2.66 18.55 4.53
C GLY A 50 -1.48 19.19 5.28
N GLU A 51 -1.78 19.77 6.45
CA GLU A 51 -0.75 20.31 7.33
C GLU A 51 0.26 19.22 7.76
N GLN A 52 1.55 19.55 7.70
CA GLN A 52 2.60 18.63 8.11
C GLN A 52 2.59 18.47 9.63
N LEU A 53 2.35 17.25 10.10
CA LEU A 53 2.42 16.95 11.53
C LEU A 53 3.87 17.08 12.04
N ILE A 54 4.11 18.06 12.90
CA ILE A 54 5.41 18.23 13.58
C ILE A 54 5.48 17.20 14.73
N VAL A 55 6.11 16.05 14.46
CA VAL A 55 6.40 15.06 15.50
C VAL A 55 7.62 15.53 16.30
N SER A 56 7.37 16.26 17.39
CA SER A 56 8.43 16.64 18.33
C SER A 56 9.09 15.40 18.96
N SER A 57 10.39 15.47 19.21
CA SER A 57 11.17 14.40 19.87
C SER A 57 10.69 14.07 21.29
N GLN A 58 9.90 14.97 21.89
CA GLN A 58 9.33 14.81 23.23
C GLN A 58 8.11 13.88 23.25
N TRP A 59 7.53 13.55 22.09
CA TRP A 59 6.42 12.61 22.03
C TRP A 59 6.92 11.18 22.27
N PRO A 60 6.18 10.40 23.05
CA PRO A 60 6.53 9.01 23.29
C PRO A 60 6.49 8.22 21.98
N LYS A 61 7.65 7.67 21.59
CA LYS A 61 7.81 6.89 20.34
C LYS A 61 7.16 5.50 20.41
N THR A 62 6.69 5.10 21.59
CA THR A 62 6.15 3.75 21.84
C THR A 62 4.97 3.86 22.78
N PHE A 63 3.96 3.03 22.53
CA PHE A 63 2.76 2.95 23.36
C PHE A 63 3.07 2.77 24.85
N LEU A 64 4.02 1.89 25.20
CA LEU A 64 4.42 1.67 26.60
C LEU A 64 5.00 2.93 27.26
N VAL A 65 5.78 3.72 26.52
CA VAL A 65 6.36 4.97 27.04
C VAL A 65 5.26 6.01 27.24
N ALA A 66 4.32 6.11 26.29
CA ALA A 66 3.17 6.98 26.40
C ALA A 66 2.31 6.60 27.62
N LEU A 67 2.06 5.31 27.80
CA LEU A 67 1.30 4.76 28.91
C LEU A 67 1.97 5.03 30.25
N GLN A 68 3.29 4.86 30.33
CA GLN A 68 4.06 5.17 31.55
C GLN A 68 4.04 6.66 31.86
N GLN A 69 4.24 7.53 30.88
CA GLN A 69 4.15 8.99 31.06
C GLN A 69 2.75 9.40 31.54
N HIS A 70 1.69 8.86 30.92
CA HIS A 70 0.31 9.12 31.31
C HIS A 70 0.02 8.62 32.73
N ALA A 71 0.51 7.43 33.08
CA ALA A 71 0.38 6.89 34.43
C ALA A 71 1.12 7.73 35.48
N SER A 72 2.23 8.39 35.11
CA SER A 72 2.95 9.33 35.97
C SER A 72 2.23 10.68 36.10
N GLN A 73 1.63 11.20 35.01
CA GLN A 73 0.90 12.46 35.02
C GLN A 73 -0.45 12.35 35.74
N GLN A 74 -1.17 11.25 35.54
CA GLN A 74 -2.51 11.01 36.11
C GLN A 74 -2.63 9.62 36.74
N PRO A 75 -1.97 9.38 37.88
CA PRO A 75 -1.94 8.06 38.50
C PRO A 75 -3.30 7.57 39.00
N ARG A 76 -4.24 8.49 39.28
CA ARG A 76 -5.59 8.18 39.79
C ARG A 76 -6.65 8.04 38.69
N ALA A 77 -6.30 8.33 37.44
CA ALA A 77 -7.25 8.16 36.34
C ALA A 77 -7.56 6.67 36.13
N ASN A 78 -8.80 6.39 35.75
CA ASN A 78 -9.27 5.04 35.45
C ASN A 78 -8.58 4.55 34.18
N ALA A 79 -7.91 3.41 34.26
CA ALA A 79 -7.22 2.79 33.13
C ALA A 79 -8.05 1.67 32.51
N ILE A 80 -8.66 0.83 33.35
CA ILE A 80 -9.45 -0.32 32.92
C ILE A 80 -10.67 -0.43 33.81
N THR A 81 -11.85 -0.54 33.21
CA THR A 81 -13.10 -0.84 33.92
C THR A 81 -13.62 -2.17 33.41
N ILE A 82 -13.76 -3.14 34.31
CA ILE A 82 -14.35 -4.44 34.03
C ILE A 82 -15.85 -4.32 34.29
N LEU A 83 -16.63 -4.63 33.26
CA LEU A 83 -18.09 -4.66 33.35
C LEU A 83 -18.55 -6.09 33.65
N ASP A 84 -19.58 -6.22 34.48
CA ASP A 84 -20.25 -7.50 34.78
C ASP A 84 -21.25 -7.89 33.68
N GLU A 85 -21.86 -9.08 33.76
CA GLU A 85 -22.92 -9.55 32.84
C GLU A 85 -24.12 -8.58 32.80
N GLN A 86 -24.35 -7.85 33.89
CA GLN A 86 -25.37 -6.80 33.98
C GLN A 86 -24.91 -5.44 33.44
N THR A 87 -23.78 -5.37 32.72
CA THR A 87 -23.14 -4.15 32.19
C THR A 87 -22.76 -3.09 33.23
N LYS A 88 -22.78 -3.45 34.52
CA LYS A 88 -22.38 -2.58 35.63
C LYS A 88 -20.86 -2.66 35.83
N PRO A 89 -20.18 -1.56 36.19
CA PRO A 89 -18.76 -1.60 36.50
C PRO A 89 -18.52 -2.42 37.76
N SER A 90 -17.96 -3.61 37.61
CA SER A 90 -17.64 -4.52 38.71
C SER A 90 -16.31 -4.15 39.37
N GLN A 91 -15.30 -3.85 38.56
CA GLN A 91 -13.97 -3.47 39.06
C GLN A 91 -13.37 -2.37 38.20
N THR A 92 -12.82 -1.35 38.84
CA THR A 92 -12.07 -0.29 38.15
C THR A 92 -10.63 -0.33 38.62
N LEU A 93 -9.68 -0.36 37.69
CA LEU A 93 -8.26 -0.28 37.94
C LEU A 93 -7.74 1.08 37.50
N THR A 94 -7.01 1.74 38.38
CA THR A 94 -6.32 3.00 38.07
C THR A 94 -5.00 2.76 37.35
N PHE A 95 -4.48 3.77 36.63
CA PHE A 95 -3.16 3.67 35.99
C PHE A 95 -2.06 3.30 36.98
N ARG A 96 -2.13 3.78 38.23
CA ARG A 96 -1.18 3.41 39.29
C ARG A 96 -1.19 1.92 39.59
N GLU A 97 -2.37 1.33 39.72
CA GLU A 97 -2.52 -0.10 40.03
C GLU A 97 -2.10 -0.96 38.85
N TYR A 98 -2.53 -0.60 37.64
CA TYR A 98 -2.13 -1.26 36.41
C TYR A 98 -0.59 -1.32 36.27
N MET A 99 0.10 -0.20 36.48
CA MET A 99 1.57 -0.16 36.37
C MET A 99 2.27 -1.03 37.42
N LYS A 100 1.74 -1.12 38.65
CA LYS A 100 2.26 -2.04 39.67
C LYS A 100 2.15 -3.49 39.23
N TYR A 101 0.99 -3.88 38.67
CA TYR A 101 0.79 -5.24 38.18
C TYR A 101 1.66 -5.55 36.96
N PHE A 102 1.79 -4.59 36.04
CA PHE A 102 2.64 -4.72 34.86
C PHE A 102 4.10 -4.96 35.25
N GLN A 103 4.64 -4.17 36.18
CA GLN A 103 6.00 -4.37 36.70
C GLN A 103 6.12 -5.74 37.36
N LYS A 104 5.19 -6.11 38.25
CA LYS A 104 5.23 -7.42 38.94
C LYS A 104 5.21 -8.61 37.98
N ARG A 105 4.44 -8.53 36.88
CA ARG A 105 4.34 -9.62 35.89
C ARG A 105 5.54 -9.67 34.94
N ARG A 106 6.24 -8.56 34.71
CA ARG A 106 7.43 -8.52 33.84
C ARG A 106 8.64 -9.27 34.44
N TRP A 107 8.62 -9.56 35.74
CA TRP A 107 9.67 -10.29 36.46
C TRP A 107 9.33 -11.78 36.71
N LYS A 108 8.34 -12.33 36.01
CA LYS A 108 8.01 -13.76 36.00
C LYS A 108 8.11 -14.29 34.58
#